data_AF-A0A0A9X182-F1
#
_entry.id   AF-A0A0A9X182-F1
#
_cell.length_a   1.000
_cell.length_b   1.000
_cell.length_c   1.000
_cell.angle_alpha   90.00
_cell.angle_beta   90.00
_cell.angle_gamma   90.00
#
_symmetry.space_group_name_H-M   'P 1'
#
loop_
_entity.id
_entity.type
_entity.pdbx_description
1 polymer ?
#
loop_
_entity_poly.entity_id
_entity_poly.type
_entity_poly.pdbx_seq_one_letter_code
_entity_poly.pdbx_strand_id
1 'polypeptide(L)'
;KRWASLLIPADRVPPDLPRRESVAAFRYITGHDYLNAHLHRLGLKDDPTCSLCGSSAMTSDHLNDCPRLEDIKRSFSPDETNWSKISKLYWAAKTLMAEEP
;
A
#
# COMPACT_ATOMS: atom_id res chain seq x y z
N LYS A 1 -13.19 -9.81 7.80
CA LYS A 1 -11.79 -9.36 8.05
C LYS A 1 -11.07 -9.29 6.71
N ARG A 2 -10.21 -8.29 6.44
CA ARG A 2 -9.61 -8.08 5.10
C ARG A 2 -8.84 -9.31 4.57
N TRP A 3 -8.18 -10.09 5.42
CA TRP A 3 -7.47 -11.31 5.02
C TRP A 3 -8.35 -12.37 4.33
N ALA A 4 -9.67 -12.33 4.49
CA ALA A 4 -10.58 -13.33 3.92
C ALA A 4 -10.56 -13.33 2.38
N SER A 5 -10.19 -12.22 1.74
CA SER A 5 -10.03 -12.15 0.28
C SER A 5 -8.93 -13.10 -0.23
N LEU A 6 -7.92 -13.43 0.57
CA LEU A 6 -6.89 -14.41 0.17
C LEU A 6 -7.45 -15.83 -0.08
N LEU A 7 -8.65 -16.12 0.44
CA LEU A 7 -9.33 -17.38 0.19
C LEU A 7 -9.98 -17.42 -1.21
N ILE A 8 -10.25 -16.26 -1.81
CA ILE A 8 -10.81 -16.13 -3.15
C ILE A 8 -9.64 -16.28 -4.14
N PRO A 9 -9.66 -17.30 -5.03
CA PRO A 9 -8.54 -17.53 -5.95
C PRO A 9 -8.20 -16.33 -6.84
N ALA A 10 -9.21 -15.55 -7.23
CA ALA A 10 -9.03 -14.35 -8.05
C ALA A 10 -8.29 -13.20 -7.31
N ASP A 11 -8.44 -13.11 -6.00
CA ASP A 11 -7.85 -12.04 -5.18
C ASP A 11 -6.53 -12.48 -4.51
N ARG A 12 -6.14 -13.74 -4.70
CA ARG A 12 -4.92 -14.29 -4.10
C ARG A 12 -3.69 -13.73 -4.79
N VAL A 13 -2.67 -13.38 -3.99
CA VAL A 13 -1.34 -13.03 -4.49
C VAL A 13 -0.74 -14.22 -5.25
N PRO A 14 -0.38 -14.08 -6.54
CA PRO A 14 0.23 -15.15 -7.30
C PRO A 14 1.57 -15.59 -6.68
N PRO A 15 1.85 -16.92 -6.66
CA PRO A 15 3.04 -17.47 -6.01
C PRO A 15 4.34 -17.19 -6.77
N ASP A 16 4.24 -16.87 -8.06
CA ASP A 16 5.35 -16.61 -8.99
C ASP A 16 5.75 -15.13 -9.07
N LEU A 17 5.08 -14.25 -8.31
CA LEU A 17 5.46 -12.85 -8.24
C LEU A 17 6.86 -12.68 -7.62
N PRO A 18 7.64 -11.68 -8.09
CA PRO A 18 8.87 -11.27 -7.42
C PRO A 18 8.61 -10.90 -5.96
N ARG A 19 9.52 -11.28 -5.05
CA ARG A 19 9.38 -11.07 -3.59
C ARG A 19 8.89 -9.67 -3.22
N ARG A 20 9.43 -8.63 -3.88
CA ARG A 20 9.08 -7.22 -3.61
C ARG A 20 7.60 -6.95 -3.86
N GLU A 21 7.04 -7.51 -4.92
CA GLU A 21 5.63 -7.39 -5.29
C GLU A 21 4.75 -8.25 -4.39
N SER A 22 5.14 -9.51 -4.14
CA SER A 22 4.35 -10.42 -3.30
C SER A 22 4.16 -9.87 -1.88
N VAL A 23 5.21 -9.27 -1.31
CA VAL A 23 5.14 -8.66 0.03
C VAL A 23 4.22 -7.44 0.04
N ALA A 24 4.33 -6.55 -0.95
CA ALA A 24 3.48 -5.37 -1.04
C ALA A 24 2.00 -5.75 -1.25
N ALA A 25 1.74 -6.68 -2.18
CA ALA A 25 0.41 -7.21 -2.45
C ALA A 25 -0.22 -7.85 -1.21
N PHE A 26 0.52 -8.72 -0.51
CA PHE A 26 0.03 -9.37 0.71
C PHE A 26 -0.34 -8.35 1.81
N ARG A 27 0.52 -7.36 2.04
CA ARG A 27 0.26 -6.30 3.04
C ARG A 27 -0.92 -5.43 2.65
N TYR A 28 -1.01 -5.06 1.38
CA TYR A 28 -2.11 -4.29 0.82
C TYR A 28 -3.45 -5.00 1.03
N ILE A 29 -3.54 -6.28 0.62
CA ILE A 29 -4.78 -7.07 0.73
C ILE A 29 -5.19 -7.24 2.19
N THR A 30 -4.24 -7.60 3.06
CA THR A 30 -4.57 -7.93 4.44
C THR A 30 -4.75 -6.69 5.32
N GLY A 31 -4.26 -5.53 4.88
CA GLY A 31 -4.19 -4.31 5.68
C GLY A 31 -3.30 -4.45 6.92
N HIS A 32 -2.42 -5.46 6.96
CA HIS A 32 -1.32 -5.57 7.93
C HIS A 32 -0.08 -4.91 7.33
N ASP A 33 -0.22 -3.61 7.09
CA ASP A 33 0.83 -2.78 6.53
C ASP A 33 1.46 -1.90 7.63
N TYR A 34 2.57 -1.26 7.28
CA TYR A 34 3.23 -0.28 8.14
C TYR A 34 2.80 1.14 7.75
N LEU A 35 1.51 1.34 7.46
CA LEU A 35 0.92 2.64 7.19
C LEU A 35 0.28 3.20 8.47
N ASN A 36 0.16 4.52 8.56
CA ASN A 36 -0.26 5.20 9.79
C ASN A 36 -1.62 4.72 10.30
N ALA A 37 -2.59 4.40 9.43
CA ALA A 37 -3.90 3.90 9.88
C ALA A 37 -3.80 2.54 10.60
N HIS A 38 -2.90 1.65 10.14
CA HIS A 38 -2.66 0.38 10.82
C HIS A 38 -1.86 0.58 12.12
N LEU A 39 -0.80 1.38 12.07
CA LEU A 39 0.05 1.68 13.23
C LEU A 39 -0.73 2.37 14.36
N HIS A 40 -1.64 3.29 14.02
CA HIS A 40 -2.52 3.94 14.98
C HIS A 40 -3.46 2.95 15.67
N ARG A 41 -4.03 2.01 14.90
CA ARG A 41 -4.87 0.93 15.48
C ARG A 41 -4.09 0.06 16.48
N LEU A 42 -2.78 -0.07 16.31
CA LEU A 42 -1.91 -0.80 17.24
C LEU A 42 -1.41 0.08 18.41
N GLY A 43 -1.73 1.38 18.44
CA GLY A 43 -1.22 2.33 19.43
C GLY A 43 0.25 2.72 19.23
N LEU A 44 0.81 2.50 18.02
CA LEU A 44 2.21 2.82 17.68
C LEU A 44 2.36 4.20 17.02
N LYS A 45 1.26 4.82 16.59
CA LYS A 45 1.20 6.17 16.04
C LYS A 45 0.00 6.90 16.65
N ASP A 46 0.19 8.17 17.01
CA ASP A 46 -0.88 8.97 17.61
C ASP A 46 -1.97 9.37 16.61
N ASP A 47 -1.60 9.50 15.32
CA ASP A 47 -2.49 9.96 14.25
C ASP A 47 -2.54 8.94 13.10
N PRO A 48 -3.73 8.50 12.65
CA PRO A 48 -3.86 7.61 11.49
C PRO A 48 -3.67 8.30 10.13
N THR A 49 -3.60 9.63 10.09
CA THR A 49 -3.56 10.45 8.87
C THR A 49 -2.31 10.16 8.03
N CYS A 50 -2.47 10.22 6.71
CA CYS A 50 -1.37 10.11 5.75
C CYS A 50 -0.35 11.21 5.99
N SER A 51 0.87 10.83 6.39
CA SER A 51 1.96 11.78 6.61
C SER A 51 2.33 12.53 5.33
N LEU A 52 2.16 11.89 4.17
CA LEU A 52 2.53 12.48 2.88
C LEU A 52 1.60 13.63 2.49
N CYS A 53 0.28 13.43 2.58
CA CYS A 53 -0.71 14.39 2.04
C CYS A 53 -1.60 15.06 3.08
N GLY A 54 -1.61 14.58 4.33
CA GLY A 54 -2.36 15.16 5.44
C GLY A 54 -3.89 15.09 5.34
N SER A 55 -4.46 14.42 4.33
CA SER A 55 -5.90 14.58 4.01
C SER A 55 -6.84 13.55 4.64
N SER A 56 -6.37 12.32 4.84
CA SER A 56 -7.19 11.21 5.31
C SER A 56 -6.34 10.09 5.92
N ALA A 57 -6.98 9.13 6.56
CA ALA A 57 -6.29 7.98 7.15
C ALA A 57 -5.46 7.22 6.11
N MET A 58 -4.20 6.95 6.43
CA MET A 58 -3.25 6.27 5.56
C MET A 58 -3.53 4.75 5.51
N THR A 59 -4.58 4.38 4.78
CA THR A 59 -4.91 2.98 4.50
C THR A 59 -4.23 2.51 3.23
N SER A 60 -4.22 1.20 2.99
CA SER A 60 -3.71 0.67 1.70
C SER A 60 -4.52 1.23 0.52
N ASP A 61 -5.83 1.40 0.68
CA ASP A 61 -6.72 1.92 -0.37
C ASP A 61 -6.38 3.39 -0.68
N HIS A 62 -6.11 4.20 0.36
CA HIS A 62 -5.69 5.59 0.22
C HIS A 62 -4.44 5.77 -0.66
N LEU A 63 -3.54 4.80 -0.75
CA LEU A 63 -2.35 4.91 -1.60
C LEU A 63 -2.69 5.13 -3.08
N ASN A 64 -3.85 4.65 -3.55
CA ASN A 64 -4.31 4.88 -4.92
C ASN A 64 -4.79 6.33 -5.13
N ASP A 65 -5.33 6.94 -4.07
CA ASP A 65 -5.93 8.28 -4.08
C ASP A 65 -4.97 9.38 -3.60
N CYS A 66 -3.82 8.99 -3.04
CA CYS A 66 -2.89 9.92 -2.45
C CYS A 66 -2.27 10.84 -3.53
N PRO A 67 -2.46 12.18 -3.45
CA PRO A 67 -1.95 13.09 -4.46
C PRO A 67 -0.42 13.15 -4.49
N ARG A 68 0.25 12.78 -3.39
CA ARG A 68 1.73 12.73 -3.32
C ARG A 68 2.32 11.51 -4.04
N LEU A 69 1.49 10.57 -4.46
CA LEU A 69 1.90 9.41 -5.26
C LEU A 69 1.48 9.54 -6.73
N GLU A 70 0.98 10.71 -7.14
CA GLU A 70 0.48 10.94 -8.50
C GLU A 70 1.57 10.70 -9.56
N ASP A 71 2.80 11.14 -9.32
CA ASP A 71 3.92 10.92 -10.24
C ASP A 71 4.24 9.42 -10.41
N ILE A 72 4.11 8.65 -9.33
CA ILE A 72 4.28 7.19 -9.37
C ILE A 72 3.16 6.57 -10.22
N LYS A 73 1.92 7.03 -10.07
CA LYS A 73 0.80 6.54 -10.90
C LYS A 73 0.98 6.90 -12.37
N ARG A 74 1.48 8.10 -12.68
CA ARG A 74 1.80 8.52 -14.05
C ARG A 74 2.93 7.69 -14.67
N SER A 75 3.79 7.08 -13.85
CA SER A 75 4.85 6.19 -14.30
C SER A 75 4.38 4.76 -14.63
N PHE A 76 3.10 4.46 -14.45
CA PHE A 76 2.57 3.12 -14.74
C PHE A 76 2.56 2.84 -16.23
N SER A 77 3.02 1.65 -16.58
CA SER A 77 2.89 1.15 -17.95
C SER A 77 1.49 0.55 -18.18
N PRO A 78 0.93 0.62 -19.40
CA PRO A 78 -0.33 -0.03 -19.72
C PRO A 78 -0.31 -1.55 -19.50
N ASP A 79 0.83 -2.20 -19.73
CA ASP A 79 1.06 -3.64 -19.56
C ASP A 79 1.34 -4.07 -18.12
N GLU A 80 1.49 -3.13 -17.18
CA GLU A 80 1.76 -3.49 -15.80
C GLU A 80 0.56 -4.13 -15.11
N THR A 81 0.83 -5.26 -14.45
CA THR A 81 -0.13 -5.96 -13.62
C THR A 81 -0.57 -5.07 -12.45
N ASN A 82 -1.75 -5.36 -11.90
CA ASN A 82 -2.22 -4.68 -10.69
C ASN A 82 -1.25 -4.84 -9.52
N TRP A 83 -0.59 -6.00 -9.40
CA TRP A 83 0.38 -6.26 -8.34
C TRP A 83 1.65 -5.43 -8.46
N SER A 84 2.15 -5.23 -9.68
CA SER A 84 3.27 -4.33 -9.94
C SER A 84 2.93 -2.89 -9.57
N LYS A 85 1.73 -2.41 -9.95
CA LYS A 85 1.23 -1.08 -9.60
C LYS A 85 1.10 -0.88 -8.08
N ILE A 86 0.47 -1.83 -7.38
CA ILE A 86 0.38 -1.83 -5.91
C ILE A 86 1.77 -1.81 -5.27
N SER A 87 2.69 -2.63 -5.78
CA SER A 87 4.07 -2.69 -5.29
C SER A 87 4.77 -1.34 -5.41
N LYS A 88 4.69 -0.69 -6.58
CA LYS A 88 5.28 0.63 -6.80
C LYS A 88 4.73 1.67 -5.83
N LEU A 89 3.40 1.75 -5.68
CA LEU A 89 2.78 2.70 -4.75
C LEU A 89 3.19 2.45 -3.31
N TYR A 90 3.10 1.20 -2.87
CA TYR A 90 3.42 0.81 -1.50
C TYR A 90 4.85 1.16 -1.14
N TRP A 91 5.80 0.79 -1.99
CA TRP A 91 7.21 1.05 -1.71
C TRP A 91 7.58 2.52 -1.86
N ALA A 92 7.02 3.24 -2.83
CA ALA A 92 7.22 4.69 -2.95
C ALA A 92 6.70 5.42 -1.71
N ALA A 93 5.49 5.07 -1.24
CA ALA A 93 4.95 5.63 0.00
C ALA A 93 5.88 5.35 1.18
N LYS A 94 6.35 4.10 1.35
CA LYS A 94 7.29 3.73 2.42
C LYS A 94 8.62 4.49 2.35
N THR A 95 9.16 4.71 1.15
CA THR A 95 10.38 5.49 0.96
C THR A 95 10.15 6.95 1.37
N LEU A 96 9.10 7.59 0.85
CA LEU A 96 8.78 8.98 1.19
C LEU A 96 8.52 9.15 2.70
N MET A 97 7.80 8.22 3.33
CA MET A 97 7.58 8.22 4.78
C MET A 97 8.86 8.11 5.61
N ALA A 98 9.92 7.51 5.07
CA ALA A 98 11.21 7.36 5.76
C ALA A 98 12.12 8.58 5.56
N GLU A 99 11.85 9.38 4.53
CA GLU A 99 12.58 10.61 4.20
C GLU A 99 11.97 11.85 4.88
N GLU A 100 10.71 11.78 5.33
CA GLU A 100 10.11 12.84 6.12
C GLU A 100 10.63 12.81 7.59
N PRO A 101 11.03 13.98 8.14
CA PRO A 101 11.71 14.09 9.43
C PRO A 101 10.82 13.75 10.64
#